data_AF-A0A925EVH8-F1
#
_entry.id   AF-A0A925EVH8-F1
#
_cell.length_a   1.000
_cell.length_b   1.000
_cell.length_c   1.000
_cell.angle_alpha   90.00
_cell.angle_beta   90.00
_cell.angle_gamma   90.00
#
_symmetry.space_group_name_H-M   'P 1'
#
loop_
_entity.id
_entity.type
_entity.pdbx_description
1 polymer ?
#
loop_
_entity_poly.entity_id
_entity_poly.type
_entity_poly.pdbx_seq_one_letter_code
_entity_poly.pdbx_strand_id
1 'polypeptide(L)'
;MSLFKSPTFKYTKNLLIGLGASVVMIGALGKINSEPWGGTWITIGLMVEAFLFAMLGIMGPEKDYYWEKLYPGLDQYSSHLTPLTAGGTTGPSRSLNAEVVEGKLSGMLGELQSVAKSLGSLKALQEVDFTQTGEQLKTANNFYSRMNDAISALNDSVEDTKQYQAQLASLSKNLTSLNAVYGNVLSAYQVKS
;
A
#
# COMPACT_ATOMS: atom_id res chain seq x y z
N MET A 1 9.60 17.66 9.13
CA MET A 1 8.88 16.95 8.06
C MET A 1 9.89 16.53 7.01
N SER A 2 10.00 15.22 6.77
CA SER A 2 11.07 14.61 5.98
C SER A 2 10.98 15.02 4.51
N LEU A 3 11.96 15.81 4.05
CA LEU A 3 12.12 16.24 2.65
C LEU A 3 12.50 15.07 1.71
N PHE A 4 12.69 13.87 2.24
CA PHE A 4 13.13 12.67 1.54
C PHE A 4 11.99 11.84 0.92
N LYS A 5 10.79 12.42 0.75
CA LYS A 5 9.61 11.70 0.26
C LYS A 5 8.76 12.47 -0.76
N SER A 6 9.29 13.55 -1.35
CA SER A 6 8.53 14.31 -2.34
C SER A 6 8.60 13.67 -3.73
N PRO A 7 7.51 13.73 -4.53
CA PRO A 7 7.53 13.27 -5.93
C PRO A 7 8.55 14.05 -6.77
N THR A 8 8.81 15.31 -6.42
CA THR A 8 9.87 16.13 -6.99
C THR A 8 11.26 15.52 -6.78
N PHE A 9 11.56 14.96 -5.60
CA PHE A 9 12.85 14.32 -5.33
C PHE A 9 13.08 13.08 -6.19
N LYS A 10 12.04 12.25 -6.39
CA LYS A 10 12.11 11.08 -7.29
C LYS A 10 12.37 11.47 -8.73
N TYR A 11 11.67 12.50 -9.22
CA TYR A 11 11.86 13.02 -10.57
C TYR A 11 13.27 13.58 -10.74
N THR A 12 13.74 14.42 -9.81
CA THR A 12 15.10 14.98 -9.85
C THR A 12 16.19 13.89 -9.81
N LYS A 13 16.01 12.83 -9.01
CA LYS A 13 16.92 11.67 -8.99
C LYS A 13 16.98 10.97 -10.35
N ASN A 14 15.84 10.63 -10.94
CA ASN A 14 15.80 9.97 -12.24
C ASN A 14 16.36 10.86 -13.36
N LEU A 15 16.12 12.18 -13.30
CA LEU A 15 16.67 13.15 -14.23
C LEU A 15 18.20 13.23 -14.14
N LEU A 16 18.76 13.26 -12.92
CA LEU A 16 20.22 13.30 -12.70
C LEU A 16 20.91 12.02 -13.19
N ILE A 17 20.32 10.85 -12.95
CA ILE A 17 20.82 9.56 -13.47
C ILE A 17 20.79 9.56 -15.00
N GLY A 18 19.68 9.98 -15.61
CA GLY A 18 19.55 10.07 -17.06
C GLY A 18 20.55 11.05 -17.69
N LEU A 19 20.79 12.20 -17.04
CA LEU A 19 21.78 13.18 -17.47
C LEU A 19 23.21 12.62 -17.37
N GLY A 20 23.57 11.96 -16.26
CA GLY A 20 24.86 11.29 -16.11
C GLY A 20 25.13 10.27 -17.22
N ALA A 21 24.16 9.39 -17.46
CA ALA A 21 24.24 8.37 -18.50
C ALA A 21 24.39 8.97 -19.91
N SER A 22 23.72 10.10 -20.18
CA SER A 22 23.82 10.78 -21.49
C SER A 22 25.24 11.28 -21.78
N VAL A 23 25.93 11.84 -20.78
CA VAL A 23 27.30 12.37 -20.92
C VAL A 23 28.28 11.22 -21.18
N VAL A 24 28.09 10.09 -20.49
CA VAL A 24 28.88 8.86 -20.73
C VAL A 24 28.69 8.35 -22.15
N MET A 25 27.45 8.29 -22.64
CA MET A 25 27.16 7.83 -24.00
C MET A 25 27.76 8.74 -25.07
N ILE A 26 27.76 10.07 -24.87
CA ILE A 26 28.41 11.03 -25.79
C ILE A 26 29.93 10.84 -25.79
N GLY A 27 30.55 10.65 -24.62
CA GLY A 27 31.96 10.33 -24.53
C GLY A 27 32.30 9.01 -25.22
N ALA A 28 31.50 7.97 -24.97
CA ALA A 28 31.65 6.65 -25.58
C ALA A 28 31.57 6.72 -27.11
N LEU A 29 30.60 7.47 -27.64
CA LEU A 29 30.47 7.72 -29.07
C LEU A 29 31.73 8.38 -29.65
N GLY A 30 32.24 9.43 -29.00
CA GLY A 30 33.48 10.09 -29.43
C GLY A 30 34.69 9.16 -29.42
N LYS A 31 34.81 8.31 -28.40
CA LYS A 31 35.92 7.35 -28.31
C LYS A 31 35.83 6.24 -29.36
N ILE A 32 34.63 5.78 -29.70
CA ILE A 32 34.41 4.80 -30.77
C ILE A 32 34.74 5.40 -32.14
N ASN A 33 34.35 6.65 -32.38
CA ASN A 33 34.69 7.37 -33.61
C ASN A 33 36.16 7.82 -33.69
N SER A 34 36.99 7.45 -32.70
CA SER A 34 38.41 7.85 -32.61
C SER A 34 38.63 9.36 -32.64
N GLU A 35 37.64 10.11 -32.16
CA GLU A 35 37.70 11.56 -32.10
C GLU A 35 38.56 12.01 -30.90
N PRO A 36 39.45 13.02 -31.06
CA PRO A 36 40.39 13.45 -30.02
C PRO A 36 39.71 13.87 -28.71
N TRP A 37 38.47 14.37 -28.78
CA TRP A 37 37.68 14.81 -27.63
C TRP A 37 37.01 13.65 -26.87
N GLY A 38 36.83 12.49 -27.50
CA GLY A 38 36.10 11.37 -26.91
C GLY A 38 36.72 10.82 -25.62
N GLY A 39 38.04 10.82 -25.53
CA GLY A 39 38.75 10.41 -24.32
C GLY A 39 38.39 11.25 -23.10
N THR A 40 38.47 12.58 -23.25
CA THR A 40 38.15 13.54 -22.19
C THR A 40 36.70 13.43 -21.74
N TRP A 41 35.77 13.32 -22.70
CA TRP A 41 34.34 13.22 -22.40
C TRP A 41 33.97 11.90 -21.71
N ILE A 42 34.60 10.76 -22.06
CA ILE A 42 34.42 9.51 -21.28
C ILE A 42 34.88 9.70 -19.85
N THR A 43 36.06 10.27 -19.63
CA THR A 43 36.60 10.42 -18.28
C THR A 43 35.69 11.30 -17.42
N ILE A 44 35.16 12.39 -17.99
CA ILE A 44 34.19 13.25 -17.31
C ILE A 44 32.90 12.48 -17.03
N GLY A 45 32.35 11.76 -18.01
CA GLY A 45 31.12 10.98 -17.84
C GLY A 45 31.25 9.91 -16.74
N LEU A 46 32.37 9.17 -16.73
CA LEU A 46 32.63 8.15 -15.72
C LEU A 46 32.82 8.74 -14.32
N MET A 47 33.42 9.93 -14.20
CA MET A 47 33.53 10.65 -12.92
C MET A 47 32.16 11.11 -12.41
N VAL A 48 31.28 11.58 -13.31
CA VAL A 48 29.90 11.94 -12.96
C VAL A 48 29.12 10.72 -12.49
N GLU A 49 29.20 9.59 -13.20
CA GLU A 49 28.58 8.32 -12.79
C GLU A 49 29.11 7.83 -11.43
N ALA A 50 30.44 7.87 -11.22
CA ALA A 50 31.03 7.48 -9.95
C ALA A 50 30.49 8.31 -8.77
N PHE A 51 30.32 9.62 -8.97
CA PHE A 51 29.72 10.51 -7.97
C PHE A 51 28.23 10.19 -7.73
N LEU A 52 27.46 9.97 -8.80
CA LEU A 52 26.03 9.63 -8.69
C LEU A 52 25.83 8.28 -7.98
N PHE A 53 26.63 7.26 -8.28
CA PHE A 53 26.58 5.98 -7.59
C PHE A 53 26.97 6.08 -6.11
N ALA A 54 27.98 6.89 -5.78
CA ALA A 54 28.34 7.14 -4.38
C ALA A 54 27.19 7.84 -3.63
N MET A 55 26.56 8.83 -4.26
CA MET A 55 25.41 9.56 -3.71
C MET A 55 24.20 8.63 -3.50
N LEU A 56 23.91 7.73 -4.46
CA LEU A 56 22.85 6.74 -4.38
C LEU A 56 23.15 5.61 -3.38
N GLY A 57 24.41 5.20 -3.24
CA GLY A 57 24.80 4.20 -2.25
C GLY A 57 24.53 4.66 -0.81
N ILE A 58 24.64 5.97 -0.57
CA ILE A 58 24.30 6.60 0.71
C ILE A 58 22.77 6.67 0.91
N MET A 59 22.03 6.91 -0.17
CA MET A 59 20.55 6.96 -0.16
C MET A 59 19.98 5.61 -0.58
N GLY A 60 19.94 4.67 0.37
CA GLY A 60 19.52 3.29 0.16
C GLY A 60 18.23 3.11 -0.68
N PRO A 61 18.07 1.93 -1.30
CA PRO A 61 17.06 1.68 -2.34
C PRO A 61 15.65 2.01 -1.84
N GLU A 62 14.91 2.77 -2.65
CA GLU A 62 13.52 3.07 -2.35
C GLU A 62 12.69 1.79 -2.44
N LYS A 63 11.76 1.62 -1.48
CA LYS A 63 10.78 0.55 -1.53
C LYS A 63 9.74 0.89 -2.60
N ASP A 64 9.73 0.13 -3.69
CA ASP A 64 8.64 0.18 -4.67
C ASP A 64 7.42 -0.51 -4.07
N TYR A 65 6.48 0.30 -3.61
CA TYR A 65 5.22 -0.21 -3.07
C TYR A 65 4.23 -0.43 -4.21
N TYR A 66 4.09 -1.68 -4.64
CA TYR A 66 3.10 -2.11 -5.64
C TYR A 66 1.69 -2.19 -5.05
N TRP A 67 1.15 -1.07 -4.58
CA TRP A 67 -0.22 -1.00 -4.05
C TRP A 67 -1.29 -1.39 -5.07
N GLU A 68 -0.98 -1.28 -6.37
CA GLU A 68 -1.84 -1.70 -7.48
C GLU A 68 -2.12 -3.21 -7.48
N LYS A 69 -1.20 -4.03 -6.98
CA LYS A 69 -1.41 -5.48 -6.83
C LYS A 69 -2.34 -5.82 -5.67
N LEU A 70 -2.42 -4.95 -4.66
CA LEU A 70 -3.28 -5.14 -3.49
C LEU A 70 -4.64 -4.46 -3.65
N TYR A 71 -4.71 -3.36 -4.42
CA TYR A 71 -5.92 -2.58 -4.66
C TYR A 71 -6.03 -2.21 -6.14
N PRO A 72 -6.60 -3.12 -6.96
CA PRO A 72 -6.86 -2.82 -8.36
C PRO A 72 -7.84 -1.63 -8.47
N GLY A 73 -7.46 -0.59 -9.22
CA GLY A 73 -8.28 0.61 -9.45
C GLY A 73 -7.72 1.93 -8.92
N LEU A 74 -6.60 1.92 -8.18
CA LEU A 74 -5.95 3.14 -7.66
C LEU A 74 -5.36 4.07 -8.73
N ASP A 75 -5.02 3.52 -9.90
CA ASP A 75 -4.49 4.27 -11.05
C ASP A 75 -5.58 5.07 -11.80
N GLN A 76 -6.86 4.85 -11.48
CA GLN A 76 -7.97 5.55 -12.13
C GLN A 76 -8.22 6.94 -11.52
N TYR A 77 -7.21 7.82 -11.58
CA TYR A 77 -7.31 9.22 -11.14
C TYR A 77 -8.39 10.02 -11.91
N SER A 78 -8.74 9.58 -13.12
CA SER A 78 -9.68 10.27 -14.03
C SER A 78 -11.11 9.72 -14.02
N SER A 79 -11.44 8.80 -13.11
CA SER A 79 -12.83 8.35 -12.99
C SER A 79 -13.62 9.35 -12.13
N HIS A 80 -14.66 9.94 -12.72
CA HIS A 80 -15.59 10.84 -12.04
C HIS A 80 -16.36 10.02 -10.99
N LEU A 81 -15.80 9.88 -9.79
CA LEU A 81 -16.46 9.23 -8.67
C LEU A 81 -17.57 10.15 -8.19
N THR A 82 -18.78 9.93 -8.70
CA THR A 82 -20.00 10.47 -8.09
C THR A 82 -20.07 9.93 -6.66
N PRO A 83 -20.00 10.78 -5.62
CA PRO A 83 -20.07 10.32 -4.24
C PRO A 83 -21.40 9.59 -4.02
N LEU A 84 -21.32 8.33 -3.58
CA LEU A 84 -22.47 7.50 -3.18
C LEU A 84 -23.06 7.91 -1.82
N THR A 85 -22.62 9.03 -1.24
CA THR A 85 -23.14 9.50 0.05
C THR A 85 -23.38 11.00 0.07
N ALA A 86 -24.55 11.33 0.63
CA ALA A 86 -25.09 12.63 1.00
C ALA A 86 -25.73 13.52 -0.10
N GLY A 87 -27.02 13.24 -0.37
CA GLY A 87 -28.06 14.27 -0.35
C GLY A 87 -28.43 14.94 -1.69
N GLY A 88 -29.65 14.65 -2.17
CA GLY A 88 -30.33 15.44 -3.20
C GLY A 88 -30.84 14.61 -4.37
N THR A 89 -32.09 14.17 -4.30
CA THR A 89 -32.81 13.49 -5.38
C THR A 89 -33.11 14.43 -6.53
N THR A 90 -32.53 14.20 -7.71
CA THR A 90 -33.15 14.44 -9.03
C THR A 90 -32.37 13.69 -10.12
N GLY A 91 -32.78 12.46 -10.42
CA GLY A 91 -32.27 11.68 -11.54
C GLY A 91 -33.01 10.34 -11.63
N PRO A 92 -33.33 9.82 -12.82
CA PRO A 92 -34.20 8.66 -12.96
C PRO A 92 -33.53 7.44 -12.33
N SER A 93 -34.22 6.82 -11.39
CA SER A 93 -33.83 5.55 -10.78
C SER A 93 -33.55 4.52 -11.86
N ARG A 94 -32.27 4.16 -12.06
CA ARG A 94 -31.91 2.92 -12.76
C ARG A 94 -32.48 1.78 -11.93
N SER A 95 -33.57 1.18 -12.40
CA SER A 95 -34.12 -0.04 -11.81
C SER A 95 -33.01 -1.09 -11.77
N LEU A 96 -32.73 -1.59 -10.56
CA LEU A 96 -31.94 -2.80 -10.37
C LEU A 96 -32.71 -3.94 -11.07
N ASN A 97 -32.26 -4.32 -12.26
CA ASN A 97 -32.84 -5.42 -13.02
C ASN A 97 -32.49 -6.74 -12.29
N ALA A 98 -33.40 -7.19 -11.42
CA ALA A 98 -33.29 -8.41 -10.62
C ALA A 98 -32.98 -9.64 -11.49
N GLU A 99 -33.47 -9.67 -12.72
CA GLU A 99 -33.24 -10.73 -13.70
C GLU A 99 -31.76 -10.92 -14.08
N VAL A 100 -31.00 -9.82 -14.23
CA VAL A 100 -29.56 -9.89 -14.55
C VAL A 100 -28.75 -10.33 -13.34
N VAL A 101 -29.20 -9.94 -12.14
CA VAL A 101 -28.58 -10.38 -10.89
C VAL A 101 -28.83 -11.87 -10.67
N GLU A 102 -30.04 -12.35 -10.95
CA GLU A 102 -30.42 -13.76 -10.81
C GLU A 102 -29.69 -14.66 -11.81
N GLY A 103 -29.55 -14.24 -13.07
CA GLY A 103 -28.76 -14.96 -14.06
C GLY A 103 -27.27 -15.07 -13.68
N LYS A 104 -26.69 -14.00 -13.13
CA LYS A 104 -25.31 -14.00 -12.64
C LYS A 104 -25.13 -14.83 -11.36
N LEU A 105 -26.11 -14.81 -10.46
CA LEU A 105 -26.10 -15.63 -9.24
C LEU A 105 -26.19 -17.13 -9.59
N SER A 106 -27.06 -17.48 -10.54
CA SER A 106 -27.24 -18.87 -10.99
C SER A 106 -25.95 -19.43 -11.64
N GLY A 107 -25.27 -18.63 -12.48
CA GLY A 107 -23.98 -19.00 -13.05
C GLY A 107 -22.89 -19.22 -11.99
N MET A 108 -22.81 -18.33 -11.00
CA MET A 108 -21.85 -18.42 -9.89
C MET A 108 -22.12 -19.62 -8.97
N LEU A 109 -23.41 -19.95 -8.74
CA LEU A 109 -23.79 -21.14 -7.99
C LEU A 109 -23.40 -22.44 -8.73
N GLY A 110 -23.51 -22.46 -10.06
CA GLY A 110 -23.02 -23.56 -10.88
C GLY A 110 -21.51 -23.77 -10.78
N GLU A 111 -20.72 -22.69 -10.82
CA GLU A 111 -19.27 -22.74 -10.62
C GLU A 111 -18.91 -23.21 -9.20
N LEU A 112 -19.59 -22.72 -8.16
CA LEU A 112 -19.39 -23.17 -6.78
C LEU A 112 -19.70 -24.66 -6.61
N GLN A 113 -20.72 -25.19 -7.29
CA GLN A 113 -21.04 -26.61 -7.25
C GLN A 113 -19.96 -27.46 -7.95
N SER A 114 -19.38 -26.97 -9.04
CA SER A 114 -18.24 -27.60 -9.72
C SER A 114 -16.97 -27.62 -8.85
N VAL A 115 -16.70 -26.51 -8.16
CA VAL A 115 -15.60 -26.40 -7.19
C VAL A 115 -15.84 -27.33 -6.01
N ALA A 116 -17.05 -27.39 -5.46
CA ALA A 116 -17.40 -28.31 -4.37
C ALA A 116 -17.23 -29.78 -4.77
N LYS A 117 -17.58 -30.14 -6.02
CA LYS A 117 -17.37 -31.48 -6.56
C LYS A 117 -15.88 -31.81 -6.73
N SER A 118 -15.08 -30.84 -7.17
CA SER A 118 -13.62 -30.97 -7.29
C SER A 118 -12.94 -31.11 -5.94
N LEU A 119 -13.41 -30.38 -4.92
CA LEU A 119 -12.98 -30.54 -3.53
C LEU A 119 -13.41 -31.89 -2.96
N GLY A 120 -14.60 -32.38 -3.34
CA GLY A 120 -15.06 -33.73 -2.99
C GLY A 120 -14.16 -34.83 -3.56
N SER A 121 -13.71 -34.70 -4.82
CA SER A 121 -12.76 -35.63 -5.42
C SER A 121 -11.34 -35.52 -4.84
N LEU A 122 -10.92 -34.33 -4.40
CA LEU A 122 -9.65 -34.14 -3.68
C LEU A 122 -9.68 -34.79 -2.29
N LYS A 123 -10.84 -34.76 -1.61
CA LYS A 123 -11.04 -35.48 -0.34
C LYS A 123 -10.96 -37.00 -0.52
N ALA A 124 -11.44 -37.53 -1.65
CA ALA A 124 -11.28 -38.95 -1.99
C ALA A 124 -9.82 -39.33 -2.27
N LEU A 125 -8.99 -38.39 -2.74
CA LEU A 125 -7.56 -38.59 -2.92
C LEU A 125 -6.78 -38.50 -1.58
N GLN A 126 -7.30 -37.72 -0.62
CA GLN A 126 -6.76 -37.60 0.74
C GLN A 126 -6.96 -38.86 1.60
N GLU A 127 -7.82 -39.79 1.17
CA GLU A 127 -8.07 -41.07 1.87
C GLU A 127 -7.06 -42.17 1.47
N VAL A 128 -6.21 -41.94 0.46
CA VAL A 128 -5.22 -42.93 -0.03
C VAL A 128 -3.81 -42.74 0.54
N ASP A 129 -3.51 -41.61 1.20
CA ASP A 129 -2.12 -41.28 1.59
C ASP A 129 -1.90 -41.25 3.12
N PHE A 130 -2.31 -42.32 3.82
CA PHE A 130 -2.20 -42.44 5.28
C PHE A 130 -0.96 -43.19 5.79
N THR A 131 0.07 -43.40 4.97
CA THR A 131 1.24 -44.21 5.38
C THR A 131 2.61 -43.57 5.19
N GLN A 132 2.74 -42.34 4.66
CA GLN A 132 4.08 -41.81 4.35
C GLN A 132 4.34 -40.31 4.58
N THR A 133 3.85 -39.69 5.68
CA THR A 133 4.42 -38.36 6.06
C THR A 133 4.26 -37.97 7.54
N GLY A 134 5.00 -38.64 8.43
CA GLY A 134 5.02 -38.30 9.86
C GLY A 134 5.61 -36.91 10.20
N GLU A 135 6.53 -36.39 9.40
CA GLU A 135 7.19 -35.10 9.66
C GLU A 135 6.35 -33.88 9.26
N GLN A 136 5.60 -33.99 8.17
CA GLN A 136 4.73 -32.90 7.70
C GLN A 136 3.55 -32.69 8.65
N LEU A 137 3.01 -33.77 9.22
CA LEU A 137 1.94 -33.72 10.22
C LEU A 137 2.42 -33.07 11.53
N LYS A 138 3.66 -33.32 11.94
CA LYS A 138 4.25 -32.70 13.13
C LYS A 138 4.50 -31.20 12.93
N THR A 139 4.89 -30.81 11.73
CA THR A 139 5.10 -29.40 11.35
C THR A 139 3.78 -28.64 11.27
N ALA A 140 2.73 -29.26 10.72
CA ALA A 140 1.39 -28.69 10.65
C ALA A 140 0.77 -28.44 12.04
N ASN A 141 0.91 -29.39 12.97
CA ASN A 141 0.43 -29.21 14.35
C ASN A 141 1.14 -28.06 15.08
N ASN A 142 2.46 -27.93 14.90
CA ASN A 142 3.23 -26.82 15.47
C ASN A 142 2.83 -25.46 14.86
N PHE A 143 2.53 -25.42 13.56
CA PHE A 143 2.05 -24.22 12.89
C PHE A 143 0.69 -23.76 13.45
N TYR A 144 -0.24 -24.70 13.63
CA TYR A 144 -1.57 -24.41 14.14
C TYR A 144 -1.54 -23.85 15.57
N SER A 145 -0.70 -24.41 16.45
CA SER A 145 -0.51 -23.89 17.82
C SER A 145 0.00 -22.45 17.81
N ARG A 146 1.04 -22.16 17.03
CA ARG A 146 1.62 -20.81 16.92
C ARG A 146 0.64 -19.80 16.33
N MET A 147 -0.23 -20.23 15.42
CA MET A 147 -1.27 -19.39 14.85
C MET A 147 -2.33 -19.01 15.90
N ASN A 148 -2.74 -19.95 16.75
CA ASN A 148 -3.68 -19.66 17.84
C ASN A 148 -3.07 -18.71 18.89
N ASP A 149 -1.79 -18.89 19.24
CA ASP A 149 -1.09 -17.98 20.15
C ASP A 149 -1.02 -16.54 19.58
N ALA A 150 -0.76 -16.41 18.28
CA ALA A 150 -0.75 -15.11 17.60
C ALA A 150 -2.14 -14.46 17.55
N ILE A 151 -3.19 -15.25 17.32
CA ILE A 151 -4.59 -14.75 17.33
C ILE A 151 -4.99 -14.31 18.74
N SER A 152 -4.55 -15.01 19.79
CA SER A 152 -4.79 -14.58 21.17
C SER A 152 -4.11 -13.24 21.48
N ALA A 153 -2.82 -13.11 21.14
CA ALA A 153 -2.06 -11.88 21.35
C ALA A 153 -2.63 -10.68 20.57
N LEU A 154 -3.18 -10.93 19.37
CA LEU A 154 -3.88 -9.91 18.59
C LEU A 154 -5.20 -9.48 19.25
N ASN A 155 -5.98 -10.41 19.80
CA ASN A 155 -7.20 -10.06 20.53
C ASN A 155 -6.90 -9.22 21.78
N ASP A 156 -5.87 -9.60 22.55
CA ASP A 156 -5.43 -8.83 23.72
C ASP A 156 -4.98 -7.41 23.32
N SER A 157 -4.21 -7.30 22.23
CA SER A 157 -3.76 -5.99 21.70
C SER A 157 -4.92 -5.12 21.20
N VAL A 158 -5.98 -5.73 20.65
CA VAL A 158 -7.19 -5.01 20.21
C VAL A 158 -7.95 -4.44 21.41
N GLU A 159 -8.02 -5.17 22.52
CA GLU A 159 -8.66 -4.70 23.74
C GLU A 159 -7.88 -3.53 24.37
N ASP A 160 -6.54 -3.62 24.42
CA ASP A 160 -5.68 -2.52 24.87
C ASP A 160 -5.83 -1.28 23.97
N THR A 161 -5.97 -1.47 22.66
CA THR A 161 -6.21 -0.37 21.71
C THR A 161 -7.55 0.32 21.96
N LYS A 162 -8.61 -0.43 22.28
CA LYS A 162 -9.91 0.14 22.66
C LYS A 162 -9.84 0.94 23.96
N GLN A 163 -9.14 0.42 24.97
CA GLN A 163 -8.95 1.14 26.23
C GLN A 163 -8.15 2.43 26.01
N TYR A 164 -7.11 2.40 25.20
CA TYR A 164 -6.34 3.58 24.82
C TYR A 164 -7.19 4.62 24.06
N GLN A 165 -8.07 4.17 23.16
CA GLN A 165 -9.03 5.04 22.48
C GLN A 165 -10.01 5.70 23.47
N ALA A 166 -10.50 4.95 24.46
CA ALA A 166 -11.39 5.47 25.50
C ALA A 166 -10.68 6.52 26.38
N GLN A 167 -9.41 6.27 26.74
CA GLN A 167 -8.58 7.23 27.49
C GLN A 167 -8.30 8.51 26.69
N LEU A 168 -7.98 8.38 25.40
CA LEU A 168 -7.82 9.54 24.50
C LEU A 168 -9.11 10.33 24.31
N ALA A 169 -10.26 9.66 24.19
CA ALA A 169 -11.56 10.32 24.11
C ALA A 169 -11.88 11.10 25.39
N SER A 170 -11.60 10.51 26.56
CA SER A 170 -11.74 11.19 27.85
C SER A 170 -10.79 12.39 27.98
N LEU A 171 -9.53 12.24 27.58
CA LEU A 171 -8.55 13.32 27.58
C LEU A 171 -8.97 14.48 26.66
N SER A 172 -9.44 14.16 25.45
CA SER A 172 -9.98 15.13 24.50
C SER A 172 -11.19 15.87 25.06
N LYS A 173 -12.12 15.16 25.72
CA LYS A 173 -13.29 15.77 26.39
C LYS A 173 -12.87 16.72 27.50
N ASN A 174 -11.88 16.35 28.32
CA ASN A 174 -11.37 17.19 29.39
C ASN A 174 -10.65 18.43 28.84
N LEU A 175 -9.80 18.29 27.81
CA LEU A 175 -9.15 19.43 27.15
C LEU A 175 -10.15 20.37 26.48
N THR A 176 -11.20 19.81 25.86
CA THR A 176 -12.30 20.60 25.28
C THR A 176 -13.06 21.37 26.35
N SER A 177 -13.35 20.73 27.50
CA SER A 177 -13.98 21.40 28.64
C SER A 177 -13.10 22.49 29.23
N LEU A 178 -11.79 22.25 29.32
CA LEU A 178 -10.82 23.23 29.81
C LEU A 178 -10.78 24.45 28.87
N ASN A 179 -10.73 24.19 27.56
CA ASN A 179 -10.74 25.23 26.53
C ASN A 179 -12.06 26.03 26.53
N ALA A 180 -13.19 25.37 26.79
CA ALA A 180 -14.48 26.05 26.95
C ALA A 180 -14.51 26.97 28.19
N VAL A 181 -13.90 26.56 29.30
CA VAL A 181 -13.75 27.42 30.49
C VAL A 181 -12.82 28.60 30.21
N TYR A 182 -11.69 28.39 29.53
CA TYR A 182 -10.81 29.49 29.11
C TYR A 182 -11.50 30.44 28.14
N GLY A 183 -12.30 29.94 27.20
CA GLY A 183 -13.11 30.76 26.29
C GLY A 183 -14.19 31.57 27.01
N ASN A 184 -14.86 30.98 27.99
CA ASN A 184 -15.85 31.67 28.81
C ASN A 184 -15.21 32.74 29.72
N VAL A 185 -14.03 32.47 30.29
CA VAL A 185 -13.29 33.45 31.10
C VAL A 185 -12.75 34.58 30.23
N LEU A 186 -12.20 34.29 29.04
CA LEU A 186 -11.76 35.32 28.09
C LEU A 186 -12.92 36.19 27.62
N SER A 187 -14.07 35.59 27.32
CA SER A 187 -15.31 36.31 26.95
C SER A 187 -15.80 37.18 28.12
N ALA A 188 -15.72 36.69 29.35
CA ALA A 188 -16.07 37.46 30.55
C ALA A 188 -15.11 38.63 30.84
N TYR A 189 -13.84 38.53 30.42
CA TYR A 189 -12.89 39.65 30.50
C TYR A 189 -13.10 40.68 29.37
N GLN A 190 -13.49 40.26 28.16
CA GLN A 190 -13.77 41.17 27.04
C GLN A 190 -15.10 41.90 27.16
N VAL A 191 -16.08 41.34 27.87
CA VAL A 191 -17.39 42.00 28.11
C VAL A 191 -17.30 43.11 29.17
N LYS A 192 -16.19 43.22 29.92
CA LYS A 192 -16.02 44.21 31.00
C LYS A 192 -15.05 45.36 30.67
N SER A 193 -14.64 45.53 29.40
CA SER A 193 -13.94 46.74 28.89
C SER A 193 -14.79 47.44 27.85
#